data_AF-A0A6G0JDE9-F1
#
_entry.id   AF-A0A6G0JDE9-F1
#
_cell.length_a   1.000
_cell.length_b   1.000
_cell.length_c   1.000
_cell.angle_alpha   90.00
_cell.angle_beta   90.00
_cell.angle_gamma   90.00
#
_symmetry.space_group_name_H-M   'P 1'
#
loop_
_entity.id
_entity.type
_entity.pdbx_description
1 polymer ?
#
loop_
_entity_poly.entity_id
_entity_poly.type
_entity_poly.pdbx_seq_one_letter_code
_entity_poly.pdbx_strand_id
1 'polypeptide(L)'
;SGTNNALAEPAGIERFVFCQKESLGIVCYFPNLETSEETKVKVFSWTTQLKHKMLNKMRQVGLDLENIVYFRGEMHYLVMTPKQLGGPQSGEEESPEPGGFGPSG
;
A
#
# COMPACT_ATOMS: atom_id res chain seq x y z
N SER A 1 4.97 8.71 -19.78
CA SER A 1 3.54 8.69 -20.15
C SER A 1 3.29 7.62 -21.18
N GLY A 2 2.80 6.47 -20.74
CA GLY A 2 2.31 5.42 -21.64
C GLY A 2 0.79 5.47 -21.63
N THR A 3 0.17 6.02 -22.67
CA THR A 3 -1.29 6.02 -22.77
C THR A 3 -1.72 5.81 -24.22
N ASN A 4 -2.52 4.77 -24.43
CA ASN A 4 -3.16 4.44 -25.69
C ASN A 4 -4.48 5.23 -25.81
N ASN A 5 -4.37 6.56 -25.96
CA ASN A 5 -5.52 7.47 -26.08
C ASN A 5 -6.36 7.20 -27.35
N ALA A 6 -5.81 6.50 -28.33
CA ALA A 6 -6.45 6.26 -29.63
C ALA A 6 -7.70 5.37 -29.54
N LEU A 7 -7.84 4.56 -28.49
CA LEU A 7 -8.96 3.62 -28.32
C LEU A 7 -10.07 4.14 -27.39
N ALA A 8 -9.79 5.14 -26.55
CA ALA A 8 -10.75 5.64 -25.56
C ALA A 8 -11.85 6.50 -26.21
N GLU A 9 -11.45 7.37 -27.14
CA GLU A 9 -12.35 8.29 -27.87
C GLU A 9 -13.43 7.55 -28.70
N PRO A 10 -13.11 6.56 -29.56
CA PRO A 10 -14.12 5.84 -30.32
C PRO A 10 -15.06 4.98 -29.46
N ALA A 11 -14.63 4.60 -28.26
CA ALA A 11 -15.41 3.77 -27.33
C ALA A 11 -16.29 4.60 -26.38
N GLY A 12 -16.25 5.93 -26.46
CA GLY A 12 -17.00 6.82 -25.56
C GLY A 12 -16.54 6.73 -24.09
N ILE A 13 -15.29 6.31 -23.84
CA ILE A 13 -14.76 6.16 -22.48
C ILE A 13 -14.16 7.50 -22.06
N GLU A 14 -14.88 8.19 -21.17
CA GLU A 14 -14.40 9.44 -20.57
C GLU A 14 -13.32 9.15 -19.52
N ARG A 15 -12.18 9.83 -19.65
CA ARG A 15 -11.07 9.71 -18.68
C ARG A 15 -11.37 10.57 -17.45
N PHE A 16 -11.55 9.91 -16.31
CA PHE A 16 -11.50 10.57 -15.00
C PHE A 16 -10.12 10.39 -14.35
N VAL A 17 -9.53 11.47 -13.86
CA VAL A 17 -8.26 11.43 -13.11
C VAL A 17 -8.56 11.70 -11.64
N PHE A 18 -8.21 10.74 -10.79
CA PHE A 18 -8.37 10.83 -9.34
C PHE A 18 -7.03 10.65 -8.65
N CYS A 19 -6.62 11.60 -7.82
CA CYS A 19 -5.42 11.51 -7.01
C CYS A 19 -5.71 12.12 -5.63
N GLN A 20 -5.85 11.28 -4.60
CA GLN A 20 -6.03 11.73 -3.22
C GLN A 20 -4.72 11.87 -2.45
N LYS A 21 -3.77 10.95 -2.69
CA LYS A 21 -2.50 10.88 -1.98
C LYS A 21 -1.44 10.36 -2.94
N GLU A 22 -0.28 11.02 -2.96
CA GLU A 22 0.86 10.52 -3.71
C GLU A 22 1.27 9.14 -3.18
N SER A 23 1.55 8.21 -4.07
CA SER A 23 2.01 6.88 -3.71
C SER A 23 3.10 6.44 -4.67
N LEU A 24 4.08 5.71 -4.14
CA LEU A 24 5.13 5.09 -4.91
C LEU A 24 4.90 3.58 -4.89
N GLY A 25 4.76 2.96 -6.05
CA GLY A 25 4.75 1.51 -6.20
C GLY A 25 6.15 1.02 -6.53
N ILE A 26 6.64 0.03 -5.80
CA ILE A 26 7.90 -0.68 -6.09
C ILE A 26 7.56 -2.12 -6.44
N VAL A 27 8.10 -2.60 -7.56
CA VAL A 27 7.99 -4.00 -7.97
C VAL A 27 9.38 -4.60 -8.11
N CYS A 28 9.59 -5.73 -7.44
CA CYS A 28 10.84 -6.49 -7.46
C CYS A 28 10.59 -7.87 -8.04
N TYR A 29 11.57 -8.36 -8.80
CA TYR A 29 11.56 -9.68 -9.41
C TYR A 29 12.87 -10.38 -9.07
N PHE A 30 12.78 -11.58 -8.50
CA PHE A 30 13.95 -12.41 -8.21
C PHE A 30 13.83 -13.75 -8.95
N PRO A 31 14.93 -14.33 -9.47
CA PRO A 31 14.92 -15.66 -10.08
C PRO A 31 14.34 -16.69 -9.12
N ASN A 32 13.44 -17.53 -9.61
CA ASN A 32 12.96 -18.71 -8.88
C ASN A 32 13.78 -19.92 -9.34
N LEU A 33 14.63 -20.45 -8.45
CA LEU A 33 15.49 -21.60 -8.77
C LEU A 33 14.81 -22.94 -8.49
N GLU A 34 13.52 -22.91 -8.11
CA GLU A 34 12.68 -24.08 -7.81
C GLU A 34 13.27 -24.99 -6.71
N THR A 35 14.04 -24.40 -5.81
CA THR A 35 14.57 -25.14 -4.66
C THR A 35 13.44 -25.59 -3.73
N SER A 36 13.72 -26.64 -2.96
CA SER A 36 12.76 -27.15 -1.97
C SER A 36 12.43 -26.08 -0.91
N GLU A 37 13.40 -25.23 -0.61
CA GLU A 37 13.31 -24.11 0.33
C GLU A 37 12.38 -23.03 -0.22
N GLU A 38 12.57 -22.58 -1.46
CA GLU A 38 11.73 -21.58 -2.14
C GLU A 38 10.27 -22.06 -2.28
N THR A 39 10.09 -23.36 -2.52
CA THR A 39 8.76 -23.96 -2.68
C THR A 39 7.95 -24.03 -1.39
N LYS A 40 8.62 -24.09 -0.23
CA LYS A 40 7.96 -24.09 1.09
C LYS A 40 7.47 -22.70 1.50
N VAL A 41 7.98 -21.63 0.87
CA VAL A 41 7.60 -20.26 1.22
C VAL A 41 6.17 -20.00 0.78
N LYS A 42 5.33 -19.62 1.75
CA LYS A 42 3.93 -19.25 1.49
C LYS A 42 3.86 -17.88 0.84
N VAL A 43 3.03 -17.77 -0.19
CA VAL A 43 2.59 -16.48 -0.73
C VAL A 43 1.88 -15.68 0.36
N PHE A 44 1.98 -14.35 0.31
CA PHE A 44 1.37 -13.50 1.33
C PHE A 44 0.95 -12.14 0.77
N SER A 45 -0.03 -11.53 1.43
CA SER A 45 -0.47 -10.16 1.19
C SER A 45 -0.71 -9.50 2.53
N TRP A 46 0.06 -8.46 2.83
CA TRP A 46 -0.02 -7.73 4.10
C TRP A 46 -0.31 -6.27 3.84
N THR A 47 -1.24 -5.72 4.61
CA THR A 47 -1.64 -4.31 4.53
C THR A 47 -1.71 -3.69 5.92
N THR A 48 -1.49 -2.39 6.01
CA THR A 48 -1.67 -1.61 7.25
C THR A 48 -3.12 -1.61 7.72
N GLN A 49 -4.09 -1.67 6.80
CA GLN A 49 -5.52 -1.74 7.11
C GLN A 49 -5.88 -2.97 7.95
N LEU A 50 -5.20 -4.10 7.71
CA LEU A 50 -5.38 -5.33 8.49
C LEU A 50 -4.46 -5.42 9.71
N LYS A 51 -3.79 -4.32 10.09
CA LYS A 51 -2.87 -4.19 11.23
C LYS A 51 -1.87 -5.35 11.34
N HIS A 52 -1.31 -5.77 10.20
CA HIS A 52 -0.48 -6.96 10.15
C HIS A 52 0.85 -6.75 10.92
N LYS A 53 1.08 -7.57 11.96
CA LYS A 53 2.24 -7.43 12.87
C LYS A 53 3.59 -7.46 12.16
N MET A 54 3.70 -8.09 10.98
CA MET A 54 4.95 -8.13 10.21
C MET A 54 5.35 -6.78 9.63
N LEU A 55 4.41 -5.90 9.30
CA LEU A 55 4.75 -4.56 8.82
C LEU A 55 5.46 -3.75 9.91
N ASN A 56 5.04 -3.92 11.17
CA ASN A 56 5.73 -3.28 12.31
C ASN A 56 7.15 -3.82 12.48
N LYS A 57 7.39 -5.11 12.23
CA LYS A 57 8.76 -5.68 12.25
C LYS A 57 9.61 -5.14 11.11
N MET A 58 9.04 -4.98 9.91
CA MET A 58 9.73 -4.38 8.77
C MET A 58 10.12 -2.93 9.04
N ARG A 59 9.25 -2.17 9.73
CA ARG A 59 9.57 -0.82 10.17
C ARG A 59 10.79 -0.77 11.10
N GLN A 60 10.96 -1.77 11.98
CA GLN A 60 12.13 -1.84 12.88
C GLN A 60 13.45 -2.01 12.13
N VAL A 61 13.42 -2.55 10.90
CA VAL A 61 14.60 -2.66 10.03
C VAL A 61 14.69 -1.55 8.98
N GLY A 62 13.88 -0.49 9.11
CA GLY A 62 13.90 0.69 8.24
C GLY A 62 12.96 0.64 7.03
N LEU A 63 12.10 -0.38 6.92
CA LEU A 63 11.13 -0.53 5.83
C LEU A 63 9.73 -0.19 6.32
N ASP A 64 9.32 1.08 6.18
CA ASP A 64 7.95 1.51 6.49
C ASP A 64 7.04 1.39 5.26
N LEU A 65 6.14 0.41 5.28
CA LEU A 65 5.30 0.04 4.13
C LEU A 65 3.80 0.20 4.45
N GLU A 66 3.02 0.63 3.47
CA GLU A 66 1.55 0.58 3.49
C GLU A 66 1.05 -0.82 3.17
N ASN A 67 1.66 -1.48 2.18
CA ASN A 67 1.37 -2.85 1.82
C ASN A 67 2.58 -3.55 1.19
N ILE A 68 2.57 -4.87 1.26
CA ILE A 68 3.50 -5.75 0.56
C ILE A 68 2.79 -7.04 0.17
N VAL A 69 3.01 -7.46 -1.07
CA VAL A 69 2.45 -8.67 -1.64
C VAL A 69 3.57 -9.49 -2.26
N TYR A 70 3.58 -10.78 -1.94
CA TYR A 70 4.48 -11.76 -2.49
C TYR A 70 3.70 -12.81 -3.27
N PHE A 71 4.03 -12.96 -4.55
CA PHE A 71 3.56 -14.03 -5.42
C PHE A 71 4.74 -14.86 -5.92
N ARG A 72 4.50 -16.16 -6.09
CA ARG A 72 5.44 -17.10 -6.67
C ARG A 72 4.90 -17.60 -8.01
N GLY A 73 5.68 -17.42 -9.07
CA GLY A 73 5.42 -17.97 -10.41
C GLY A 73 6.73 -18.41 -11.05
N GLU A 74 6.94 -18.08 -12.32
CA GLU A 74 8.24 -18.26 -13.00
C GLU A 74 9.37 -17.48 -12.31
N MET A 75 9.01 -16.39 -11.62
CA MET A 75 9.90 -15.57 -10.79
C MET A 75 9.24 -15.39 -9.41
N HIS A 76 10.02 -14.95 -8.43
CA HIS A 76 9.49 -14.39 -7.18
C HIS A 76 9.13 -12.93 -7.39
N TYR A 77 7.85 -12.60 -7.22
CA TYR A 77 7.31 -11.25 -7.42
C TYR A 77 7.02 -10.60 -6.08
N LEU A 78 7.61 -9.43 -5.83
CA LEU A 78 7.28 -8.58 -4.70
C LEU A 78 6.68 -7.27 -5.20
N VAL A 79 5.49 -6.92 -4.74
CA VAL A 79 4.87 -5.62 -4.97
C VAL A 79 4.74 -4.93 -3.62
N MET A 80 5.25 -3.72 -3.49
CA MET A 80 5.20 -2.99 -2.23
C MET A 80 4.94 -1.50 -2.44
N THR A 81 4.27 -0.90 -1.46
CA THR A 81 4.05 0.55 -1.41
C THR A 81 4.68 1.08 -0.14
N PRO A 82 5.86 1.73 -0.19
CA PRO A 82 6.39 2.44 0.96
C PRO A 82 5.46 3.55 1.43
N LYS A 83 5.44 3.80 2.74
CA LYS A 83 4.89 5.05 3.26
C LYS A 83 5.79 6.18 2.82
N GLN A 84 5.19 7.30 2.42
CA GLN A 84 5.96 8.50 2.10
C GLN A 84 6.83 8.89 3.29
N LEU A 85 8.13 9.00 3.05
CA LEU A 85 9.09 9.52 4.02
C LEU A 85 8.95 11.05 4.02
N GLY A 86 8.00 11.61 4.79
CA GLY A 86 7.91 13.07 4.98
C GLY A 86 6.54 13.72 5.17
N GLY A 87 5.43 12.98 5.28
CA GLY A 87 4.17 13.59 5.72
C GLY A 87 4.15 13.75 7.24
N PRO A 88 3.64 14.87 7.82
CA PRO A 88 3.37 14.92 9.25
C PRO A 88 2.55 13.69 9.62
N GLN A 89 2.93 13.01 10.70
CA GLN A 89 2.07 12.00 11.29
C GLN A 89 0.76 12.73 11.58
N SER A 90 -0.26 12.49 10.76
CA SER A 90 -1.61 12.90 11.08
C SER A 90 -1.86 12.35 12.46
N GLY A 91 -1.94 13.27 13.44
CA GLY A 91 -2.20 12.92 14.81
C GLY A 91 -3.40 11.99 14.86
N GLU A 92 -3.43 11.15 15.89
CA GLU A 92 -4.69 10.62 16.38
C GLU A 92 -5.71 11.77 16.36
N GLU A 93 -6.70 11.66 15.49
CA GLU A 93 -7.88 12.50 15.56
C GLU A 93 -8.57 12.09 16.86
N GLU A 94 -8.19 12.76 17.94
CA GLU A 94 -8.94 12.71 19.19
C GLU A 94 -10.32 13.27 18.86
N SER A 95 -11.29 12.37 18.75
CA SER A 95 -12.71 12.73 18.63
C SER A 95 -13.02 13.80 19.67
N PRO A 96 -13.54 14.97 19.29
CA PRO A 96 -13.92 15.96 20.28
C PRO A 96 -14.99 15.35 21.17
N GLU A 97 -14.71 15.25 22.47
CA GLU A 97 -15.73 14.89 23.44
C GLU A 97 -16.90 15.88 23.31
N PRO A 98 -18.15 15.41 23.29
CA PRO A 98 -19.30 16.32 23.23
C PRO A 98 -19.31 17.16 24.50
N GLY A 99 -18.88 18.43 24.36
CA GLY A 99 -18.84 19.41 25.44
C GLY A 99 -20.18 19.48 26.17
N GLY A 100 -20.14 19.26 27.48
CA GLY A 100 -21.29 19.34 28.35
C GLY A 100 -21.87 20.76 28.36
N PHE A 101 -23.19 20.85 28.15
CA PHE A 101 -23.94 22.07 28.41
C PHE A 101 -23.94 22.33 29.93
N GLY A 102 -23.17 23.33 30.37
CA GLY A 102 -23.34 23.95 31.68
C GLY A 102 -24.47 24.99 31.66
N PRO A 103 -25.18 25.23 32.78
CA PRO A 103 -26.35 26.09 32.78
C PRO A 103 -25.94 27.56 32.74
N SER A 104 -26.56 28.32 31.85
CA SER A 104 -26.53 29.79 31.88
C SER A 104 -27.43 30.29 33.02
N GLY A 105 -26.81 30.92 34.02
CA GLY A 105 -27.49 31.78 35.00
C GLY A 105 -27.78 33.17 34.45
#